data_AF-A0A955JXB8-F1
#
_entry.id   AF-A0A955JXB8-F1
#
_cell.length_a   1.000
_cell.length_b   1.000
_cell.length_c   1.000
_cell.angle_alpha   90.00
_cell.angle_beta   90.00
_cell.angle_gamma   90.00
#
_symmetry.space_group_name_H-M   'P 1'
#
loop_
_entity.id
_entity.type
_entity.pdbx_description
1 polymer ?
#
loop_
_entity_poly.entity_id
_entity_poly.type
_entity_poly.pdbx_seq_one_letter_code
_entity_poly.pdbx_strand_id
1 'polypeptide(L)' 'MSRKIVSMQIRVTDDLRERAKAVAKQKGLTLSELILQLLSTAGDKELKALANKELKERPKPGRPWDK' A
#
# COMPACT_ATOMS: atom_id res chain seq x y z
N MET A 1 13.48 14.35 -10.42
CA MET A 1 13.06 14.88 -9.10
C MET A 1 12.91 13.71 -8.15
N SER A 2 13.55 13.74 -6.98
CA SER A 2 13.36 12.70 -5.97
C SER A 2 11.90 12.69 -5.54
N ARG A 3 11.34 11.49 -5.33
CA ARG A 3 9.94 11.32 -5.01
C ARG A 3 9.74 11.66 -3.52
N LYS A 4 8.89 12.64 -3.21
CA LYS A 4 8.49 12.90 -1.82
C LYS A 4 7.60 11.75 -1.32
N ILE A 5 8.07 11.05 -0.30
CA ILE A 5 7.32 9.95 0.32
C ILE A 5 6.51 10.52 1.47
N VAL A 6 5.23 10.19 1.50
CA VAL A 6 4.28 10.64 2.53
C VAL A 6 3.55 9.44 3.10
N SER A 7 3.18 9.52 4.37
CA SER A 7 2.35 8.50 5.01
C SER A 7 0.87 8.88 4.94
N MET A 8 0.02 7.89 4.70
CA MET A 8 -1.43 8.02 4.80
C MET A 8 -1.88 7.32 6.09
N GLN A 9 -2.48 8.06 7.01
CA GLN A 9 -2.99 7.53 8.27
C GLN A 9 -4.49 7.29 8.17
N ILE A 10 -4.95 6.12 8.59
CA ILE A 10 -6.36 5.74 8.65
C ILE A 10 -6.66 5.32 10.08
N ARG A 11 -7.68 5.92 10.70
CA ARG A 11 -8.16 5.52 12.03
C ARG A 11 -9.09 4.32 11.88
N VAL A 12 -8.75 3.23 12.55
CA VAL A 12 -9.50 1.96 12.53
C VAL A 12 -9.46 1.32 13.92
N THR A 13 -10.36 0.37 14.17
CA THR A 13 -10.29 -0.47 15.37
C THR A 13 -9.12 -1.45 15.28
N ASP A 14 -8.69 -1.97 16.43
CA ASP A 14 -7.60 -2.95 16.49
C ASP A 14 -7.96 -4.24 15.75
N ASP A 15 -9.19 -4.75 15.94
CA ASP A 15 -9.68 -5.96 15.28
C ASP A 15 -9.62 -5.87 13.75
N LEU A 16 -9.99 -4.72 13.19
CA LEU A 16 -9.93 -4.50 11.73
C LEU A 16 -8.48 -4.50 11.25
N ARG A 17 -7.58 -3.84 12.00
CA ARG A 17 -6.15 -3.81 11.66
C ARG A 17 -5.54 -5.21 11.68
N GLU A 18 -5.81 -5.99 12.73
CA GLU A 18 -5.27 -7.35 12.86
C GLU A 18 -5.84 -8.29 11.79
N ARG A 19 -7.14 -8.18 11.48
CA ARG A 19 -7.72 -8.94 10.39
C ARG A 19 -7.12 -8.57 9.03
N ALA A 20 -6.93 -7.28 8.76
CA ALA A 20 -6.32 -6.82 7.52
C ALA A 20 -4.88 -7.31 7.36
N LYS A 21 -4.09 -7.30 8.44
CA LYS A 21 -2.73 -7.89 8.46
C LYS A 21 -2.75 -9.39 8.13
N ALA A 22 -3.67 -10.14 8.74
CA ALA A 22 -3.79 -11.57 8.48
C ALA A 22 -4.13 -11.86 7.00
N VAL A 23 -5.06 -11.10 6.42
CA VAL A 23 -5.42 -11.21 4.99
C VAL A 23 -4.24 -10.84 4.08
N ALA A 24 -3.49 -9.78 4.41
CA ALA A 24 -2.31 -9.39 3.64
C ALA A 24 -1.27 -10.52 3.65
N LYS A 25 -0.99 -11.10 4.83
CA LYS A 25 -0.05 -12.22 4.98
C LYS A 25 -0.47 -13.45 4.18
N GLN A 26 -1.76 -13.81 4.20
CA GLN A 26 -2.29 -14.94 3.41
C GLN A 26 -2.08 -14.75 1.91
N LYS A 27 -2.06 -13.51 1.42
CA LYS A 27 -1.80 -13.16 0.03
C LYS A 27 -0.31 -12.95 -0.30
N GLY A 28 0.58 -13.13 0.67
CA GLY A 28 2.02 -12.85 0.51
C GLY A 28 2.33 -11.35 0.34
N LEU A 29 1.46 -10.48 0.85
CA LEU A 29 1.56 -9.02 0.74
C LEU A 29 1.82 -8.39 2.11
N THR A 30 2.46 -7.22 2.10
CA THR A 30 2.40 -6.28 3.23
C THR A 30 1.04 -5.61 3.31
N LEU A 31 0.68 -5.08 4.49
CA LEU A 31 -0.58 -4.35 4.68
C LEU A 31 -0.70 -3.18 3.69
N SER A 32 0.39 -2.45 3.44
CA SER A 32 0.36 -1.34 2.49
C SER A 32 0.14 -1.79 1.05
N GLU A 33 0.74 -2.90 0.62
CA GLU A 33 0.53 -3.43 -0.74
C GLU A 33 -0.91 -3.90 -0.93
N LEU A 34 -1.50 -4.53 0.09
CA LEU A 34 -2.92 -4.88 0.08
C LEU A 34 -3.79 -3.63 -0.14
N ILE A 35 -3.53 -2.55 0.59
CA ILE A 35 -4.31 -1.31 0.48
C ILE A 35 -4.11 -0.65 -0.89
N LEU A 36 -2.88 -0.62 -1.42
CA LEU A 36 -2.62 -0.10 -2.76
C LEU A 36 -3.31 -0.91 -3.86
N GLN A 37 -3.37 -2.24 -3.72
CA GLN A 37 -4.15 -3.08 -4.63
C GLN A 37 -5.64 -2.77 -4.55
N LEU A 38 -6.19 -2.56 -3.34
CA LEU A 38 -7.60 -2.18 -3.20
C LEU A 38 -7.88 -0.81 -3.82
N LEU A 39 -7.00 0.17 -3.62
CA LEU A 39 -7.11 1.50 -4.26
C LEU A 39 -7.11 1.40 -5.79
N SER A 40 -6.35 0.48 -6.38
CA SER A 40 -6.33 0.29 -7.83
C SER A 40 -7.63 -0.30 -8.40
N THR A 41 -8.51 -0.83 -7.53
CA THR A 41 -9.82 -1.38 -7.87
C THR A 41 -10.99 -0.42 -7.60
N ALA A 42 -10.73 0.79 -7.08
CA ALA A 42 -11.76 1.74 -6.66
C ALA A 42 -12.55 2.42 -7.80
N GLY A 43 -12.31 2.04 -9.06
CA GLY A 43 -13.06 2.53 -10.22
C GLY A 43 -12.54 3.83 -10.87
N ASP A 44 -11.64 4.55 -10.20
CA ASP A 44 -10.99 5.74 -10.77
C ASP A 44 -9.74 5.40 -11.59
N LYS A 45 -9.65 5.93 -12.81
CA LYS A 45 -8.58 5.58 -13.76
C LYS A 45 -7.22 6.14 -13.35
N GLU A 46 -7.19 7.35 -12.80
CA GLU A 46 -5.96 8.02 -12.40
C GLU A 46 -5.40 7.37 -11.13
N LEU A 47 -6.26 7.13 -10.14
CA LEU A 47 -5.93 6.40 -8.92
C LEU A 47 -5.40 5.01 -9.23
N LYS A 48 -6.02 4.29 -10.18
CA LYS A 48 -5.52 2.99 -10.64
C LYS A 48 -4.12 3.08 -11.23
N ALA A 49 -3.85 4.09 -12.06
CA ALA A 49 -2.53 4.30 -12.65
C ALA A 49 -1.47 4.60 -11.56
N LEU A 50 -1.80 5.50 -10.62
CA LEU A 50 -0.91 5.90 -9.53
C LEU A 50 -0.64 4.74 -8.55
N ALA A 51 -1.66 3.97 -8.17
CA ALA A 51 -1.51 2.82 -7.28
C ALA A 51 -0.66 1.70 -7.91
N ASN A 52 -0.86 1.43 -9.20
CA ASN A 52 -0.05 0.44 -9.93
C ASN A 52 1.39 0.90 -10.13
N LYS A 53 1.62 2.20 -10.35
CA LYS A 53 2.97 2.77 -10.40
C LYS A 53 3.65 2.60 -9.04
N GLU A 54 2.94 2.91 -7.96
CA GLU A 54 3.46 2.73 -6.60
C GLU A 54 3.84 1.29 -6.30
N LEU A 55 2.98 0.33 -6.63
CA LEU A 55 3.26 -1.10 -6.43
C LEU A 55 4.51 -1.58 -7.19
N LYS A 56 4.86 -0.96 -8.33
CA LYS A 56 6.04 -1.31 -9.13
C LYS A 56 7.33 -0.66 -8.61
N GLU A 57 7.23 0.60 -8.20
CA GLU A 57 8.39 1.42 -7.81
C GLU A 57 8.76 1.27 -6.33
N ARG A 58 7.87 0.67 -5.53
CA ARG A 58 8.06 0.50 -4.09
C ARG A 58 9.35 -0.27 -3.76
N PRO A 59 10.20 0.22 -2.84
CA PRO A 59 11.32 -0.54 -2.32
C PRO A 59 10.82 -1.78 -1.55
N LYS A 60 11.51 -2.91 -1.74
CA LYS A 60 11.22 -4.13 -0.99
C LYS A 60 11.30 -3.89 0.52
N PRO A 61 10.51 -4.60 1.34
CA PRO A 61 10.62 -4.53 2.80
C PRO A 61 12.08 -4.62 3.26
N GLY A 62 12.53 -3.66 4.07
CA GLY A 62 13.92 -3.57 4.56
C GLY A 62 14.89 -2.75 3.68
N ARG A 63 14.48 -2.26 2.51
CA ARG A 63 15.24 -1.26 1.75
C ARG A 63 14.87 0.16 2.22
N PRO A 64 15.85 1.06 2.41
CA PRO A 64 15.57 2.46 2.70
C PRO A 64 14.71 3.10 1.62
N TRP A 65 13.82 3.99 2.06
CA TRP A 65 12.96 4.79 1.21
C TRP A 65 13.67 6.05 0.67
N ASP A 66 14.75 6.47 1.33
CA ASP A 66 15.50 7.70 1.04
C ASP A 66 16.78 7.42 0.24
N LYS A 67 16.67 7.31 -1.09
CA LYS A 67 17.81 7.52 -2.01
C LYS A 67 17.42 8.44 -3.16
#